data_AF-A0A1C6H9F3-F1
#
_entry.id   AF-A0A1C6H9F3-F1
#
_cell.length_a   1.000
_cell.length_b   1.000
_cell.length_c   1.000
_cell.angle_alpha   90.00
_cell.angle_beta   90.00
_cell.angle_gamma   90.00
#
_symmetry.space_group_name_H-M   'P 1'
#
loop_
_entity.id
_entity.type
_entity.pdbx_description
1 polymer ?
#
loop_
_entity_poly.entity_id
_entity_poly.type
_entity_poly.pdbx_seq_one_letter_code
_entity_poly.pdbx_strand_id
1 'polypeptide(L)'
;MNTVAKLTQKQIEKLAVEIRTFLLEHDMWVDTQIYFNGKCFDTHDKETGEFYYNDPEHLVVRENEDPRRYFENVAEDHILSMAFEGSVCHMLWYGTNPGIKKKFDRIFEKRGIYYEFGDHWNFTCYYIGE
;
A
#
# COMPACT_ATOMS: atom_id res chain seq x y z
N MET A 1 -10.08 10.34 -25.62
CA MET A 1 -9.75 9.64 -24.36
C MET A 1 -8.42 10.19 -23.90
N ASN A 2 -8.38 10.90 -22.77
CA ASN A 2 -7.12 11.38 -22.20
C ASN A 2 -6.43 10.16 -21.60
N THR A 3 -5.39 9.66 -22.23
CA THR A 3 -4.54 8.63 -21.64
C THR A 3 -3.88 9.25 -20.42
N VAL A 4 -4.27 8.81 -19.21
CA VAL A 4 -3.55 9.20 -17.99
C VAL A 4 -2.12 8.70 -18.14
N ALA A 5 -1.14 9.59 -17.97
CA ALA A 5 0.25 9.21 -18.07
C ALA A 5 0.58 8.22 -16.94
N LYS A 6 1.06 7.03 -17.31
CA LYS A 6 1.44 5.99 -16.35
C LYS A 6 2.54 6.50 -15.42
N LEU A 7 2.48 6.09 -14.16
CA LEU A 7 3.49 6.43 -13.17
C LEU A 7 4.81 5.73 -13.52
N THR A 8 5.91 6.48 -13.42
CA THR A 8 7.26 5.91 -13.46
C THR A 8 7.54 5.10 -12.20
N GLN A 9 8.51 4.18 -12.25
CA GLN A 9 8.95 3.44 -11.06
C GLN A 9 9.31 4.36 -9.89
N LYS A 10 9.98 5.50 -10.16
CA LYS A 10 10.31 6.49 -9.14
C LYS A 10 9.09 7.17 -8.51
N GLN A 11 8.01 7.37 -9.28
CA GLN A 11 6.76 7.90 -8.74
C GLN A 11 6.01 6.85 -7.90
N ILE A 12 6.08 5.58 -8.29
CA ILE A 12 5.55 4.45 -7.53
C ILE A 12 6.29 4.28 -6.19
N GLU A 13 7.61 4.37 -6.19
CA GLU A 13 8.40 4.29 -4.94
C GLU A 13 8.08 5.47 -4.01
N LYS A 14 7.92 6.68 -4.56
CA LYS A 14 7.43 7.83 -3.78
C LYS A 14 6.02 7.62 -3.22
N LEU A 15 5.15 6.93 -3.96
CA LEU A 15 3.81 6.59 -3.48
C LEU A 15 3.89 5.62 -2.29
N ALA A 16 4.70 4.55 -2.39
CA ALA A 16 4.89 3.61 -1.29
C ALA A 16 5.44 4.30 -0.02
N VAL A 17 6.41 5.20 -0.18
CA VAL A 17 6.94 6.01 0.92
C VAL A 17 5.86 6.93 1.51
N GLU A 18 5.08 7.64 0.68
CA GLU A 18 4.00 8.52 1.16
C GLU A 18 2.93 7.74 1.94
N ILE A 19 2.55 6.54 1.47
CA ILE A 19 1.61 5.66 2.17
C ILE A 19 2.19 5.24 3.53
N ARG A 20 3.43 4.73 3.58
CA ARG A 20 4.04 4.33 4.86
C ARG A 20 4.12 5.51 5.83
N THR A 21 4.60 6.67 5.37
CA THR A 21 4.69 7.87 6.20
C THR A 21 3.30 8.28 6.73
N PHE A 22 2.28 8.28 5.89
CA PHE A 22 0.91 8.58 6.31
C PHE A 22 0.43 7.61 7.39
N LEU A 23 0.70 6.32 7.24
CA LEU A 23 0.32 5.32 8.23
C LEU A 23 1.08 5.51 9.56
N LEU A 24 2.37 5.83 9.51
CA LEU A 24 3.17 6.15 10.70
C LEU A 24 2.66 7.40 11.43
N GLU A 25 2.35 8.47 10.71
CA GLU A 25 1.81 9.72 11.28
C GLU A 25 0.44 9.54 11.97
N HIS A 26 -0.21 8.39 11.73
CA HIS A 26 -1.50 8.04 12.27
C HIS A 26 -1.49 6.80 13.19
N ASP A 27 -0.30 6.31 13.57
CA ASP A 27 -0.11 5.11 14.39
C ASP A 27 -0.75 3.84 13.78
N MET A 28 -0.79 3.75 12.44
CA MET A 28 -1.43 2.68 11.67
C MET A 28 -0.45 1.79 10.90
N TRP A 29 0.88 1.95 11.04
CA TRP A 29 1.88 1.07 10.44
C TRP A 29 2.09 -0.20 11.29
N VAL A 30 1.08 -1.07 11.25
CA VAL A 30 1.01 -2.32 12.03
C VAL A 30 0.45 -3.40 11.13
N ASP A 31 1.07 -4.59 11.11
CA ASP A 31 0.69 -5.74 10.28
C ASP A 31 0.33 -5.35 8.84
N THR A 32 1.20 -4.54 8.23
CA THR A 32 0.97 -3.94 6.91
C THR A 32 2.15 -4.19 6.00
N GLN A 33 1.83 -4.50 4.75
CA GLN A 33 2.80 -4.73 3.68
C GLN A 33 2.45 -3.88 2.46
N ILE A 34 3.45 -3.30 1.81
CA ILE A 34 3.28 -2.51 0.58
C ILE A 34 4.19 -3.08 -0.50
N TYR A 35 3.58 -3.71 -1.51
CA TYR A 35 4.26 -4.32 -2.65
C TYR A 35 4.30 -3.35 -3.83
N PHE A 36 5.48 -3.09 -4.39
CA PHE A 36 5.69 -2.15 -5.50
C PHE A 36 7.04 -2.39 -6.19
N ASN A 37 7.13 -2.25 -7.51
CA ASN A 37 8.41 -2.34 -8.27
C ASN A 37 9.31 -3.55 -7.92
N GLY A 38 8.75 -4.71 -7.57
CA GLY A 38 9.55 -5.87 -7.15
C GLY A 38 10.06 -5.80 -5.70
N LYS A 39 9.60 -4.83 -4.91
CA LYS A 39 9.93 -4.61 -3.50
C LYS A 39 8.69 -4.78 -2.62
N CYS A 40 8.92 -5.03 -1.33
CA CYS A 40 7.90 -4.96 -0.29
C CYS A 40 8.43 -4.16 0.90
N PHE A 41 7.68 -3.13 1.34
CA PHE A 41 7.82 -2.62 2.70
C PHE A 41 7.01 -3.51 3.64
N ASP A 42 7.59 -3.87 4.78
CA ASP A 42 6.99 -4.82 5.73
C ASP A 42 7.07 -4.27 7.16
N THR A 43 6.19 -4.75 8.03
CA THR A 43 6.29 -4.54 9.49
C THR A 43 7.06 -5.67 10.16
N HIS A 44 7.20 -6.83 9.51
CA HIS A 44 7.91 -7.99 10.03
C HIS A 44 9.23 -8.22 9.27
N ASP A 45 10.34 -8.17 9.99
CA ASP A 45 11.64 -8.58 9.48
C ASP A 45 11.79 -10.10 9.60
N LYS A 46 11.75 -10.80 8.47
CA LYS A 46 11.87 -12.26 8.42
C LYS A 46 13.27 -12.77 8.73
N GLU A 47 14.30 -11.93 8.60
CA GLU A 47 15.68 -12.33 8.90
C GLU A 47 15.92 -12.42 10.41
N THR A 48 15.38 -11.47 11.15
CA THR A 48 15.52 -11.38 12.61
C THR A 48 14.34 -11.98 13.38
N GLY A 49 13.15 -12.05 12.75
CA GLY A 49 11.89 -12.43 13.38
C GLY A 49 11.21 -11.29 14.15
N GLU A 50 11.73 -10.07 14.05
CA GLU A 50 11.26 -8.91 14.82
C GLU A 50 10.14 -8.16 14.10
N PHE A 51 9.27 -7.52 14.90
CA PHE A 51 8.18 -6.67 14.41
C PHE A 51 8.46 -5.21 14.75
N TYR A 52 8.40 -4.34 13.73
CA TYR A 52 8.66 -2.91 13.83
C TYR A 52 7.36 -2.12 13.60
N TYR A 53 6.51 -2.09 14.62
CA TYR A 53 5.22 -1.41 14.59
C TYR A 53 5.35 0.08 14.90
N ASN A 54 4.78 0.91 14.04
CA ASN A 54 4.81 2.37 14.15
C ASN A 54 6.23 2.95 14.39
N ASP A 55 7.26 2.24 13.92
CA ASP A 55 8.65 2.63 14.07
C ASP A 55 9.13 3.37 12.80
N PRO A 56 9.35 4.69 12.85
CA PRO A 56 9.81 5.44 11.69
C PRO A 56 11.27 5.15 11.34
N GLU A 57 12.09 4.72 12.29
CA GLU A 57 13.53 4.50 12.15
C GLU A 57 13.84 3.15 11.49
N HIS A 58 12.98 2.15 11.70
CA HIS A 58 13.15 0.80 11.15
C HIS A 58 12.24 0.56 9.94
N LEU A 59 12.81 0.69 8.75
CA LEU A 59 12.17 0.29 7.50
C LEU A 59 12.67 -1.10 7.07
N VAL A 60 11.79 -2.10 7.13
CA VAL A 60 12.04 -3.41 6.54
C VAL A 60 11.73 -3.35 5.05
N VAL A 61 12.71 -3.72 4.22
CA VAL A 61 12.56 -3.82 2.76
C VAL A 61 12.89 -5.24 2.32
N ARG A 62 11.95 -5.91 1.67
CA ARG A 62 12.18 -7.18 0.98
C ARG A 62 12.29 -6.94 -0.52
N GLU A 63 13.31 -7.50 -1.14
CA GLU A 63 13.59 -7.38 -2.58
C GLU A 63 13.17 -8.64 -3.35
N ASN A 64 12.92 -8.52 -4.66
CA ASN A 64 12.45 -9.60 -5.54
C ASN A 64 11.07 -10.18 -5.15
N GLU A 65 10.19 -9.31 -4.66
CA GLU A 65 8.82 -9.65 -4.25
C GLU A 65 7.83 -9.46 -5.41
N ASP A 66 6.92 -10.42 -5.60
CA ASP A 66 5.81 -10.33 -6.55
C ASP A 66 4.49 -10.55 -5.78
N PRO A 67 3.60 -9.54 -5.70
CA PRO A 67 2.34 -9.66 -4.98
C PRO A 67 1.45 -10.79 -5.50
N ARG A 68 1.61 -11.22 -6.76
CA ARG A 68 0.84 -12.35 -7.33
C ARG A 68 1.11 -13.69 -6.66
N ARG A 69 2.18 -13.79 -5.88
CA ARG A 69 2.47 -14.98 -5.06
C ARG A 69 1.58 -15.05 -3.81
N TYR A 70 0.97 -13.93 -3.43
CA TYR A 70 0.23 -13.77 -2.18
C TYR A 70 -1.24 -13.39 -2.41
N PHE A 71 -1.54 -12.67 -3.49
CA PHE A 71 -2.88 -12.19 -3.82
C PHE A 71 -3.38 -12.79 -5.13
N GLU A 72 -4.66 -13.18 -5.16
CA GLU A 72 -5.30 -13.68 -6.39
C GLU A 72 -5.52 -12.55 -7.40
N ASN A 73 -5.94 -11.38 -6.91
CA ASN A 73 -6.33 -10.24 -7.76
C ASN A 73 -5.26 -9.13 -7.68
N VAL A 74 -4.34 -9.14 -8.64
CA VAL A 74 -3.30 -8.11 -8.81
C VAL A 74 -3.44 -7.51 -10.20
N ALA A 75 -3.40 -6.17 -10.29
CA ALA A 75 -3.42 -5.45 -11.56
C ALA A 75 -2.33 -5.98 -12.52
N GLU A 76 -2.65 -6.17 -13.80
CA GLU A 76 -1.69 -6.65 -14.81
C GLU A 76 -0.52 -5.67 -14.93
N ASP A 77 -0.83 -4.38 -15.12
CA ASP A 77 0.14 -3.30 -15.03
C ASP A 77 0.30 -2.86 -13.57
N HIS A 78 1.09 -3.64 -12.82
CA HIS A 78 1.20 -3.47 -11.37
C HIS A 78 1.76 -2.10 -10.99
N ILE A 79 0.96 -1.35 -10.22
CA ILE A 79 1.37 -0.07 -9.62
C ILE A 79 1.85 -0.34 -8.18
N LEU A 80 0.92 -0.77 -7.34
CA LEU A 80 1.12 -1.01 -5.92
C LEU A 80 0.00 -1.90 -5.41
N SER A 81 0.32 -2.84 -4.52
CA SER A 81 -0.67 -3.62 -3.78
C SER A 81 -0.33 -3.56 -2.30
N MET A 82 -1.34 -3.64 -1.44
CA MET A 82 -1.14 -3.69 0.00
C MET A 82 -1.83 -4.90 0.60
N ALA A 83 -1.16 -5.54 1.56
CA ALA A 83 -1.81 -6.39 2.55
C ALA A 83 -1.84 -5.63 3.88
N PHE A 84 -2.92 -5.81 4.63
CA PHE A 84 -3.10 -5.11 5.89
C PHE A 84 -4.06 -5.85 6.82
N GLU A 85 -3.78 -5.76 8.11
CA GLU A 85 -4.69 -6.14 9.18
C GLU A 85 -4.95 -4.94 10.12
N GLY A 86 -5.62 -5.21 11.24
CA GLY A 86 -5.77 -4.26 12.34
C GLY A 86 -6.35 -2.89 11.94
N SER A 87 -5.63 -1.82 12.30
CA SER A 87 -6.09 -0.43 12.15
C SER A 87 -6.37 -0.03 10.71
N VAL A 88 -5.55 -0.49 9.75
CA VAL A 88 -5.75 -0.19 8.33
C VAL A 88 -6.99 -0.92 7.81
N CYS A 89 -7.15 -2.20 8.15
CA CYS A 89 -8.35 -2.97 7.81
C CYS A 89 -9.62 -2.32 8.40
N HIS A 90 -9.56 -1.88 9.66
CA HIS A 90 -10.66 -1.19 10.33
C HIS A 90 -11.00 0.14 9.65
N MET A 91 -10.00 0.89 9.19
CA MET A 91 -10.22 2.14 8.48
C MET A 91 -10.86 1.86 7.11
N LEU A 92 -10.28 0.94 6.34
CA LEU A 92 -10.63 0.71 4.93
C LEU A 92 -11.93 -0.05 4.75
N TRP A 93 -12.13 -1.14 5.51
CA TRP A 93 -13.27 -2.04 5.34
C TRP A 93 -14.43 -1.70 6.27
N TYR A 94 -14.14 -1.49 7.56
CA TYR A 94 -15.17 -1.22 8.57
C TYR A 94 -15.55 0.27 8.68
N GLY A 95 -14.89 1.15 7.92
CA GLY A 95 -15.23 2.56 7.85
C GLY A 95 -14.90 3.37 9.11
N THR A 96 -14.01 2.86 9.97
CA THR A 96 -13.52 3.63 11.12
C THR A 96 -12.67 4.81 10.66
N ASN A 97 -12.58 5.85 11.48
CA ASN A 97 -11.76 7.04 11.18
C ASN A 97 -12.00 7.64 9.77
N PRO A 98 -13.24 7.97 9.39
CA PRO A 98 -13.58 8.41 8.03
C PRO A 98 -12.81 9.66 7.57
N GLY A 99 -12.42 10.52 8.50
CA GLY A 99 -11.57 11.68 8.22
C GLY A 99 -10.13 11.31 7.82
N ILE A 100 -9.56 10.27 8.42
CA ILE A 100 -8.24 9.72 8.05
C ILE A 100 -8.37 8.99 6.72
N LYS A 101 -9.40 8.16 6.55
CA LYS A 101 -9.65 7.47 5.27
C LYS A 101 -9.76 8.45 4.10
N LYS A 102 -10.49 9.56 4.26
CA LYS A 102 -10.58 10.58 3.21
C LYS A 102 -9.22 11.20 2.84
N LYS A 103 -8.28 11.30 3.79
CA LYS A 103 -6.92 11.77 3.51
C LYS A 103 -6.09 10.69 2.83
N PHE A 104 -6.25 9.44 3.24
CA PHE A 104 -5.63 8.27 2.60
C PHE A 104 -6.06 8.16 1.13
N ASP A 105 -7.36 8.22 0.85
CA ASP A 105 -7.93 8.13 -0.50
C ASP A 105 -7.35 9.23 -1.43
N ARG A 106 -7.12 10.44 -0.89
CA ARG A 106 -6.50 11.55 -1.63
C ARG A 106 -5.05 11.30 -2.07
N ILE A 107 -4.33 10.37 -1.46
CA ILE A 107 -2.97 10.01 -1.89
C ILE A 107 -3.02 9.41 -3.31
N PHE A 108 -4.06 8.61 -3.60
CA PHE A 108 -4.30 7.94 -4.87
C PHE A 108 -4.93 8.89 -5.90
N GLU A 109 -6.00 9.62 -5.51
CA GLU A 109 -6.74 10.51 -6.41
C GLU A 109 -5.83 11.55 -7.10
N LYS A 110 -4.88 12.14 -6.36
CA LYS A 110 -3.92 13.13 -6.89
C LYS A 110 -3.03 12.60 -8.01
N ARG A 111 -2.91 11.28 -8.14
CA ARG A 111 -2.07 10.58 -9.11
C ARG A 111 -2.87 9.95 -10.25
N GLY A 112 -4.19 10.15 -10.28
CA GLY A 112 -5.05 9.53 -11.29
C GLY A 112 -5.13 8.01 -11.14
N ILE A 113 -4.96 7.49 -9.93
CA ILE A 113 -5.08 6.06 -9.62
C ILE A 113 -6.16 5.86 -8.55
N TYR A 114 -6.72 4.66 -8.49
CA TYR A 114 -7.61 4.20 -7.44
C TYR A 114 -7.18 2.81 -6.98
N TYR A 115 -7.79 2.27 -5.93
CA TYR A 115 -7.54 0.90 -5.48
C TYR A 115 -8.85 0.12 -5.44
N GLU A 116 -8.76 -1.17 -5.75
CA GLU A 116 -9.85 -2.14 -5.54
C GLU A 116 -9.40 -3.18 -4.53
N PHE A 117 -10.33 -3.58 -3.66
CA PHE A 117 -10.08 -4.68 -2.73
C PHE A 117 -9.99 -5.99 -3.50
N GLY A 118 -9.03 -6.83 -3.12
CA GLY A 118 -9.02 -8.23 -3.51
C GLY A 118 -9.97 -8.99 -2.59
N ASP A 119 -9.44 -9.48 -1.48
CA ASP A 119 -10.23 -9.98 -0.36
C ASP A 119 -10.38 -8.91 0.74
N HIS A 120 -10.71 -9.32 1.96
CA HIS A 120 -10.92 -8.41 3.09
C HIS A 120 -9.63 -7.72 3.57
N TRP A 121 -8.45 -8.27 3.23
CA TRP A 121 -7.16 -7.94 3.86
C TRP A 121 -6.15 -7.40 2.85
N ASN A 122 -6.56 -7.16 1.60
CA ASN A 122 -5.67 -6.61 0.59
C ASN A 122 -6.39 -5.72 -0.42
N PHE A 123 -5.62 -4.84 -1.06
CA PHE A 123 -6.05 -4.13 -2.25
C PHE A 123 -4.93 -4.06 -3.28
N THR A 124 -5.31 -3.79 -4.53
CA THR A 124 -4.38 -3.44 -5.61
C THR A 124 -4.80 -2.15 -6.31
N CYS A 125 -3.83 -1.37 -6.77
CA CYS A 125 -4.06 -0.09 -7.45
C CYS A 125 -4.20 -0.24 -8.98
N TYR A 126 -5.06 0.60 -9.57
CA TYR A 126 -5.35 0.70 -11.00
C TYR A 126 -5.35 2.17 -11.45
N TYR A 127 -5.17 2.42 -12.75
CA TYR A 127 -5.32 3.77 -13.29
C TYR A 127 -6.80 4.13 -13.47
N ILE A 128 -7.18 5.37 -13.15
CA ILE A 128 -8.55 5.83 -13.37
C ILE A 128 -8.85 5.85 -14.88
N GLY A 129 -9.89 5.16 -15.29
CA GLY A 129 -10.32 5.06 -16.68
C GLY A 129 -9.74 3.87 -17.45
N GLU A 130 -9.07 2.95 -16.75
CA GLU A 130 -9.02 1.54 -17.16
C GLU A 130 -10.37 0.84 -16.95
#